data_AF-A0A8T4QMT5-F1
#
_entry.id   AF-A0A8T4QMT5-F1
#
_cell.length_a   1.000
_cell.length_b   1.000
_cell.length_c   1.000
_cell.angle_alpha   90.00
_cell.angle_beta   90.00
_cell.angle_gamma   90.00
#
_symmetry.space_group_name_H-M   'P 1'
#
loop_
_entity.id
_entity.type
_entity.pdbx_description
1 polymer ?
#
loop_
_entity_poly.entity_id
_entity_poly.type
_entity_poly.pdbx_seq_one_letter_code
_entity_poly.pdbx_strand_id
1 'polypeptide(L)'
;MTQSKDDAFLEKVILFLMILVGVILTFNQFQFAKLSSGILMNSLAFLLILVLIGMVLWLFLSKEKHEHEAHHIEHKIEKKPLSQIEKISYGVVALVAVLILFNQFQISNVNALLTGASSPVSSFVKSISSPLKLGTGKSGVVIGPQLNADGRTTKLVEWTAISETSAPKSTGNPTQDAIAAVVSTGTPFYVLEGPGSEKIKGATFDDPLTSQKVWASLLGSKRFGTSNTVQLTPEEEQRWKKIVSVFTCDYCCGGPNSVTTINRCGCAHSYAWQGMAKFFIKYYPTYSDEQIMGEMTKWKGIWYPKGMIQDYLVYTGQQPVSILTHGGSVGIKQQFMQQAPGTQQQTQAQATPLDELPSMVGGC
;
A
#
# COMPACT_ATOMS: atom_id res chain seq x y z
N MET A 1 -2.06 59.15 13.12
CA MET A 1 -2.48 58.45 14.36
C MET A 1 -3.28 57.17 14.11
N THR A 2 -3.84 56.93 12.92
CA THR A 2 -4.55 55.67 12.59
C THR A 2 -3.60 54.52 12.25
N GLN A 3 -2.46 54.81 11.63
CA GLN A 3 -1.50 53.80 11.16
C GLN A 3 -0.90 52.92 12.28
N SER A 4 -0.67 53.45 13.49
CA SER A 4 -0.10 52.66 14.58
C SER A 4 -1.09 51.65 15.20
N LYS A 5 -2.40 51.82 15.00
CA LYS A 5 -3.40 50.87 15.49
C LYS A 5 -3.50 49.64 14.58
N ASP A 6 -3.35 49.84 13.28
CA ASP A 6 -3.40 48.76 12.30
C ASP A 6 -2.16 47.85 12.40
N ASP A 7 -0.99 48.45 12.66
CA ASP A 7 0.26 47.70 12.88
C ASP A 7 0.19 46.84 14.16
N ALA A 8 -0.34 47.39 15.26
CA ALA A 8 -0.52 46.67 16.51
C ALA A 8 -1.56 45.54 16.41
N PHE A 9 -2.56 45.70 15.54
CA PHE A 9 -3.54 44.64 15.28
C PHE A 9 -2.94 43.53 14.43
N LEU A 10 -2.22 43.87 13.36
CA LEU A 10 -1.56 42.91 12.48
C LEU A 10 -0.53 42.05 13.23
N GLU A 11 0.25 42.66 14.13
CA GLU A 11 1.21 41.96 14.99
C GLU A 11 0.52 40.91 15.89
N LYS A 12 -0.61 41.26 16.50
CA LYS A 12 -1.40 40.33 17.33
C LYS A 12 -1.99 39.18 16.52
N VAL A 13 -2.43 39.44 15.29
CA VAL A 13 -2.96 38.39 14.38
C VAL A 13 -1.86 37.42 13.98
N ILE A 14 -0.67 37.91 13.64
CA ILE A 14 0.48 37.08 13.29
C ILE A 14 0.90 36.20 14.48
N LEU A 15 0.93 36.77 15.69
CA LEU A 15 1.21 36.01 16.92
C LEU A 15 0.19 34.90 17.16
N PHE A 16 -1.10 35.20 17.05
CA PHE A 16 -2.16 34.21 17.22
C PHE A 16 -2.00 33.06 16.22
N LEU A 17 -1.73 33.35 14.95
CA LEU A 17 -1.52 32.34 13.92
C LEU A 17 -0.28 31.47 14.18
N MET A 18 0.83 32.05 14.64
CA MET A 18 2.02 31.28 15.00
C MET A 18 1.78 30.34 16.17
N ILE A 19 1.08 30.80 17.22
CA ILE A 19 0.70 29.96 18.36
C ILE A 19 -0.21 28.82 17.89
N LEU A 20 -1.23 29.13 17.09
CA LEU A 20 -2.17 28.14 16.58
C LEU A 20 -1.47 27.06 15.74
N VAL A 21 -0.55 27.45 14.85
CA VAL A 21 0.25 26.50 14.05
C VAL A 21 1.14 25.65 14.96
N GLY A 22 1.78 26.24 15.97
CA GLY A 22 2.59 25.50 16.96
C GLY A 22 1.78 24.45 17.72
N VAL A 23 0.57 24.78 18.17
CA VAL A 23 -0.35 23.84 18.84
C VAL A 23 -0.75 22.71 17.89
N ILE A 24 -1.12 23.02 16.65
CA ILE A 24 -1.53 22.01 15.65
C ILE A 24 -0.37 21.05 15.35
N LEU A 25 0.84 21.56 15.16
CA LEU A 25 2.03 20.74 14.90
C LEU A 25 2.36 19.85 16.09
N THR A 26 2.28 20.39 17.31
CA THR A 26 2.52 19.66 18.55
C THR A 26 1.50 18.53 18.74
N PHE A 27 0.22 18.81 18.52
CA PHE A 27 -0.84 17.81 18.59
C PHE A 27 -0.67 16.70 17.54
N ASN A 28 -0.33 17.07 16.30
CA ASN A 28 -0.11 16.11 15.23
C ASN A 28 1.10 15.19 15.52
N GLN A 29 2.20 15.76 16.02
CA GLN A 29 3.37 15.00 16.46
C GLN A 29 3.06 14.08 17.65
N PHE A 30 2.23 14.52 18.60
CA PHE A 30 1.77 13.65 19.70
C PHE A 30 0.96 12.45 19.20
N GLN A 31 0.02 12.67 18.28
CA GLN A 31 -0.75 11.58 17.66
C GLN A 31 0.17 10.61 16.91
N PHE A 32 1.17 11.14 16.21
CA PHE A 32 2.16 10.35 15.49
C PHE A 32 3.07 9.55 16.43
N ALA A 33 3.50 10.12 17.54
CA ALA A 33 4.30 9.41 18.56
C ALA A 33 3.56 8.23 19.19
N LYS A 34 2.23 8.30 19.26
CA LYS A 34 1.40 7.17 19.71
C LYS A 34 1.34 6.02 18.69
N LEU A 35 1.60 6.30 17.42
CA LEU A 35 1.49 5.35 16.31
C LEU A 35 2.84 4.80 15.83
N SER A 36 3.93 5.56 16.00
CA SER A 36 5.27 5.18 15.53
C SER A 36 6.13 4.65 16.68
N SER A 37 6.77 3.49 16.49
CA SER A 37 7.75 2.92 17.43
C SER A 37 9.08 3.69 17.50
N GLY A 38 9.29 4.69 16.65
CA GLY A 38 10.51 5.50 16.58
C GLY A 38 10.56 6.64 17.61
N ILE A 39 10.72 6.32 18.90
CA ILE A 39 10.76 7.29 20.01
C ILE A 39 11.78 8.43 19.76
N LEU A 40 12.96 8.10 19.23
CA LEU A 40 14.07 9.06 19.11
C LEU A 40 13.81 10.16 18.07
N MET A 41 13.21 9.82 16.92
CA MET A 41 12.91 10.80 15.87
C MET A 41 11.76 11.72 16.27
N ASN A 42 10.78 11.21 17.02
CA ASN A 42 9.68 12.01 17.54
C ASN A 42 10.14 12.98 18.63
N SER A 43 11.03 12.53 19.52
CA SER A 43 11.65 13.42 20.53
C SER A 43 12.47 14.54 19.88
N LEU A 44 13.21 14.24 18.81
CA LEU A 44 13.99 15.25 18.08
C LEU A 44 13.09 16.28 17.38
N ALA A 45 12.01 15.82 16.73
CA ALA A 45 11.04 16.70 16.09
C ALA A 45 10.35 17.63 17.11
N PHE A 46 9.98 17.09 18.28
CA PHE A 46 9.38 17.87 19.37
C PHE A 46 10.33 18.92 19.92
N LEU A 47 11.62 18.58 20.10
CA LEU A 47 12.64 19.51 20.57
C LEU A 47 12.87 20.65 19.57
N LEU A 48 12.89 20.37 18.26
CA LEU A 48 13.01 21.40 17.23
C LEU A 48 11.83 22.38 17.22
N ILE A 49 10.61 21.90 17.47
CA ILE A 49 9.43 22.76 17.59
C ILE A 49 9.55 23.69 18.80
N LEU A 50 9.97 23.16 19.96
CA LEU A 50 10.17 23.98 21.17
C LEU A 50 11.24 25.05 20.99
N VAL A 51 12.36 24.72 20.33
CA VAL A 51 13.42 25.70 20.00
C VAL A 51 12.86 26.82 19.12
N LEU A 52 12.02 26.49 18.15
CA LEU A 52 11.43 27.47 17.24
C LEU A 52 10.46 28.42 17.98
N ILE A 53 9.62 27.87 18.87
CA ILE A 53 8.74 28.68 19.73
C ILE A 53 9.58 29.63 20.61
N GLY A 54 10.66 29.12 21.23
CA GLY A 54 11.56 29.93 22.04
C GLY A 54 12.23 31.06 21.26
N MET A 55 12.68 30.78 20.03
CA MET A 55 13.32 31.79 19.16
C MET A 55 12.34 32.90 18.75
N VAL A 56 11.09 32.55 18.44
CA VAL A 56 10.04 33.53 18.13
C VAL A 56 9.77 34.41 19.35
N LEU A 57 9.56 33.82 20.54
CA LEU A 57 9.32 34.58 21.77
C LEU A 57 10.48 35.51 22.12
N TRP A 58 11.73 35.06 21.93
CA TRP A 58 12.91 35.88 22.19
C TRP A 58 13.04 37.09 21.25
N LEU A 59 12.72 36.93 19.96
CA LEU A 59 12.72 38.03 19.00
C LEU A 59 11.69 39.10 19.37
N PHE A 60 10.51 38.71 19.88
CA PHE A 60 9.49 39.66 20.33
C PHE A 60 9.92 40.45 21.57
N LEU A 61 10.45 39.77 22.59
CA LEU A 61 10.93 40.42 23.81
C LEU A 61 12.11 41.37 23.56
N SER A 62 12.87 41.14 22.48
CA SER A 62 14.00 42.00 22.11
C SER A 62 13.57 43.28 21.38
N LYS A 63 12.39 43.30 20.75
CA LYS A 63 11.89 44.44 19.97
C LYS A 63 11.44 45.62 20.85
N GLU A 64 10.91 45.36 22.05
CA GLU A 64 10.46 46.42 22.97
C GLU A 64 11.59 47.33 23.47
N LYS A 65 12.86 46.94 23.34
CA LYS A 65 14.00 47.72 23.85
C LYS A 65 14.46 48.87 22.95
N HIS A 66 13.94 48.99 21.72
CA HIS A 66 14.52 49.92 20.73
C HIS A 66 13.62 51.10 20.31
N GLU A 67 12.44 51.32 20.93
CA GLU A 67 11.52 52.40 20.51
C GLU A 67 11.67 53.74 21.27
N HIS A 68 12.84 54.02 21.82
CA HIS A 68 13.14 55.31 22.44
C HIS A 68 14.36 55.99 21.83
N GLU A 69 14.36 56.28 20.52
CA GLU A 69 15.15 57.40 20.02
C GLU A 69 14.79 57.84 18.59
N ALA A 70 14.71 59.16 18.45
CA ALA A 70 14.95 59.99 17.26
C ALA A 70 13.75 60.50 16.42
N HIS A 71 13.76 61.83 16.36
CA HIS A 71 12.88 62.77 15.69
C HIS A 71 13.10 62.86 14.17
N HIS A 72 12.04 63.35 13.50
CA HIS A 72 11.97 64.06 12.22
C HIS A 72 13.27 64.26 11.42
N ILE A 73 13.25 63.85 10.15
CA ILE A 73 13.62 64.66 8.98
C ILE A 73 13.06 63.99 7.70
N GLU A 74 12.50 64.82 6.84
CA GLU A 74 11.85 64.55 5.56
C GLU A 74 12.91 64.36 4.45
N HIS A 75 12.91 63.25 3.69
CA HIS A 75 13.50 63.18 2.33
C HIS A 75 13.15 61.89 1.55
N LYS A 76 12.88 62.11 0.24
CA LYS A 76 13.17 61.34 -0.99
C LYS A 76 13.26 59.80 -0.89
N ILE A 77 12.36 59.12 -1.63
CA ILE A 77 12.26 57.65 -1.74
C ILE A 77 13.48 57.08 -2.50
N GLU A 78 14.57 56.89 -1.78
CA GLU A 78 15.66 56.01 -2.18
C GLU A 78 15.30 54.58 -1.74
N LYS A 79 15.56 53.56 -2.56
CA LYS A 79 15.23 52.16 -2.23
C LYS A 79 16.05 51.75 -1.00
N LYS A 80 15.44 51.88 0.19
CA LYS A 80 16.09 51.55 1.44
C LYS A 80 16.46 50.07 1.45
N PRO A 81 17.68 49.72 1.89
CA PRO A 81 18.04 48.33 2.11
C PRO A 81 17.03 47.72 3.09
N LEU A 82 16.54 46.50 2.78
CA LEU A 82 15.58 45.78 3.62
C LEU A 82 16.00 45.84 5.09
N SER A 83 15.06 46.24 5.93
CA SER A 83 15.23 46.32 7.37
C SER A 83 15.67 44.96 7.90
N GLN A 84 16.50 44.93 8.95
CA GLN A 84 16.88 43.67 9.59
C GLN A 84 15.64 42.85 10.02
N ILE A 85 14.56 43.52 10.41
CA ILE A 85 13.29 42.87 10.78
C ILE A 85 12.68 42.13 9.58
N GLU A 86 12.71 42.73 8.38
CA GLU A 86 12.18 42.08 7.17
C GLU A 86 13.02 40.85 6.81
N LYS A 87 14.35 40.94 6.90
CA LYS A 87 15.25 39.80 6.65
C LYS A 87 14.98 38.64 7.62
N ILE A 88 14.74 38.94 8.90
CA ILE A 88 14.41 37.93 9.91
C ILE A 88 13.04 37.31 9.61
N SER A 89 12.03 38.12 9.28
CA SER A 89 10.69 37.63 8.92
C SER A 89 10.72 36.69 7.71
N TYR A 90 11.46 37.03 6.65
CA TYR A 90 11.64 36.13 5.51
C TYR A 90 12.37 34.83 5.88
N GLY A 91 13.36 34.89 6.78
CA GLY A 91 14.04 33.72 7.32
C GLY A 91 13.08 32.77 8.07
N VAL A 92 12.20 33.32 8.90
CA VAL A 92 11.19 32.54 9.65
C VAL A 92 10.18 31.88 8.71
N VAL A 93 9.68 32.62 7.71
CA VAL A 93 8.74 32.07 6.71
C VAL A 93 9.38 30.92 5.93
N ALA A 94 10.64 31.09 5.50
CA ALA A 94 11.37 30.03 4.80
C ALA A 94 11.57 28.78 5.69
N LEU A 95 11.89 28.97 6.97
CA LEU A 95 12.05 27.87 7.93
C LEU A 95 10.74 27.10 8.16
N VAL A 96 9.62 27.80 8.33
CA VAL A 96 8.29 27.18 8.47
C VAL A 96 7.92 26.38 7.22
N ALA A 97 8.19 26.91 6.03
CA ALA A 97 7.95 26.18 4.77
C ALA A 97 8.76 24.87 4.69
N VAL A 98 10.04 24.91 5.09
CA VAL A 98 10.89 23.70 5.15
C VAL A 98 10.36 22.68 6.15
N LEU A 99 9.89 23.12 7.33
CA LEU A 99 9.31 22.23 8.34
C LEU A 99 8.00 21.57 7.88
N ILE A 100 7.16 22.30 7.15
CA ILE A 100 5.94 21.74 6.54
C ILE A 100 6.31 20.67 5.52
N LEU A 101 7.27 20.93 4.63
CA LEU A 101 7.73 19.97 3.63
C LEU A 101 8.35 18.72 4.28
N PHE A 102 9.15 18.90 5.33
CA PHE A 102 9.74 17.79 6.08
C PHE A 102 8.68 16.94 6.79
N ASN A 103 7.66 17.57 7.39
CA ASN A 103 6.54 16.85 8.00
C ASN A 103 5.73 16.05 6.95
N GLN A 104 5.46 16.63 5.78
CA GLN A 104 4.80 15.93 4.67
C GLN A 104 5.64 14.73 4.18
N PHE A 105 6.96 14.89 4.10
CA PHE A 105 7.88 13.81 3.75
C PHE A 105 7.84 12.68 4.78
N GLN A 106 7.84 12.98 6.09
CA GLN A 106 7.71 11.96 7.13
C GLN A 106 6.37 11.21 7.05
N ILE A 107 5.26 11.93 6.86
CA ILE A 107 3.92 11.32 6.70
C ILE A 107 3.91 10.40 5.48
N SER A 108 4.52 10.81 4.35
CA SER A 108 4.59 9.94 3.16
C SER A 108 5.38 8.66 3.39
N ASN A 109 6.45 8.71 4.19
CA ASN A 109 7.27 7.53 4.49
C ASN A 109 6.56 6.57 5.45
N VAL A 110 5.82 7.09 6.43
CA VAL A 110 5.05 6.23 7.36
C VAL A 110 3.81 5.65 6.69
N ASN A 111 3.14 6.39 5.82
CA ASN A 111 2.05 5.83 5.01
C ASN A 111 2.55 4.72 4.08
N ALA A 112 3.75 4.88 3.50
CA ALA A 112 4.39 3.84 2.70
C ALA A 112 4.68 2.58 3.54
N LEU A 113 5.25 2.75 4.75
CA LEU A 113 5.57 1.64 5.66
C LEU A 113 4.30 0.90 6.16
N LEU A 114 3.25 1.63 6.54
CA LEU A 114 2.00 1.05 7.06
C LEU A 114 1.14 0.38 5.99
N THR A 115 1.29 0.78 4.72
CA THR A 115 0.57 0.14 3.60
C THR A 115 1.37 -0.97 2.92
N GLY A 116 2.56 -1.31 3.43
CA GLY A 116 3.46 -2.28 2.80
C GLY A 116 3.94 -1.83 1.41
N ALA A 117 3.71 -0.57 1.04
CA ALA A 117 4.14 -0.03 -0.23
C ALA A 117 5.56 0.51 -0.06
N SER A 118 6.53 -0.11 -0.74
CA SER A 118 7.85 0.48 -0.96
C SER A 118 7.68 1.94 -1.45
N SER A 119 8.42 2.87 -0.85
CA SER A 119 8.39 4.30 -1.15
C SER A 119 8.26 4.59 -2.66
N PRO A 120 7.30 5.41 -3.13
CA PRO A 120 6.93 5.52 -4.55
C PRO A 120 8.05 6.08 -5.44
N VAL A 121 9.10 6.68 -4.88
CA VAL A 121 10.18 7.32 -5.65
C VAL A 121 11.29 6.34 -6.04
N SER A 122 11.50 5.24 -5.31
CA SER A 122 12.56 4.26 -5.65
C SER A 122 12.08 3.12 -6.55
N SER A 123 10.76 2.84 -6.55
CA SER A 123 10.15 1.84 -7.45
C SER A 123 9.94 2.38 -8.87
N PHE A 124 9.85 3.70 -9.04
CA PHE A 124 9.50 4.34 -10.32
C PHE A 124 10.65 4.35 -11.34
N VAL A 125 11.92 4.44 -10.90
CA VAL A 125 13.07 4.50 -11.82
C VAL A 125 13.62 3.11 -12.18
N LYS A 126 13.33 2.08 -11.38
CA LYS A 126 13.82 0.70 -11.66
C LYS A 126 12.94 -0.11 -12.62
N SER A 127 11.72 0.32 -12.90
CA SER A 127 10.73 -0.47 -13.65
C SER A 127 10.89 -0.42 -15.19
N ILE A 128 11.63 0.53 -15.76
CA ILE A 128 11.59 0.77 -17.22
C ILE A 128 12.84 0.27 -17.96
N SER A 129 13.95 -0.02 -17.28
CA SER A 129 15.20 -0.44 -17.96
C SER A 129 15.96 -1.60 -17.32
N SER A 130 15.52 -2.10 -16.16
CA SER A 130 16.09 -3.32 -15.61
C SER A 130 15.26 -4.49 -16.14
N PRO A 131 15.83 -5.46 -16.87
CA PRO A 131 15.13 -6.72 -17.13
C PRO A 131 14.65 -7.23 -15.78
N LEU A 132 13.34 -7.43 -15.67
CA LEU A 132 12.63 -7.93 -14.50
C LEU A 132 13.48 -9.06 -13.87
N LYS A 133 14.24 -8.74 -12.81
CA LYS A 133 15.10 -9.71 -12.14
C LYS A 133 14.19 -10.58 -11.28
N LEU A 134 13.47 -11.47 -11.94
CA LEU A 134 12.69 -12.53 -11.33
C LEU A 134 13.66 -13.44 -10.56
N GLY A 135 13.64 -13.30 -9.23
CA GLY A 135 14.01 -14.35 -8.29
C GLY A 135 15.50 -14.66 -8.12
N THR A 136 16.13 -14.08 -7.10
CA THR A 136 17.28 -14.70 -6.41
C THR A 136 17.03 -14.96 -4.92
N GLY A 137 15.78 -14.87 -4.45
CA GLY A 137 15.37 -15.15 -3.07
C GLY A 137 14.45 -16.37 -3.00
N LYS A 138 14.56 -17.17 -1.93
CA LYS A 138 13.80 -18.41 -1.67
C LYS A 138 12.27 -18.24 -1.55
N SER A 139 11.74 -17.04 -1.71
CA SER A 139 10.30 -16.78 -1.69
C SER A 139 9.87 -16.31 -3.07
N GLY A 140 8.92 -17.02 -3.67
CA GLY A 140 8.41 -16.71 -4.99
C GLY A 140 7.65 -15.40 -5.00
N VAL A 141 7.82 -14.57 -6.04
CA VAL A 141 6.99 -13.38 -6.25
C VAL A 141 5.81 -13.76 -7.16
N VAL A 142 4.59 -13.35 -6.80
CA VAL A 142 3.38 -13.50 -7.62
C VAL A 142 2.73 -12.15 -7.84
N ILE A 143 2.13 -11.94 -9.01
CA ILE A 143 1.37 -10.72 -9.31
C ILE A 143 -0.10 -10.96 -8.99
N GLY A 144 -0.75 -10.01 -8.35
CA GLY A 144 -2.19 -10.07 -8.16
C GLY A 144 -2.82 -8.77 -7.65
N PRO A 145 -4.15 -8.72 -7.62
CA PRO A 145 -4.89 -7.55 -7.17
C PRO A 145 -4.75 -7.32 -5.66
N GLN A 146 -4.55 -6.06 -5.28
CA GLN A 146 -4.62 -5.52 -3.92
C GLN A 146 -5.77 -4.53 -3.84
N LEU A 147 -6.58 -4.60 -2.78
CA LEU A 147 -7.65 -3.64 -2.52
C LEU A 147 -7.08 -2.22 -2.36
N ASN A 148 -7.67 -1.25 -3.07
CA ASN A 148 -7.32 0.16 -2.91
C ASN A 148 -7.94 0.75 -1.63
N ALA A 149 -7.45 1.92 -1.23
CA ALA A 149 -7.95 2.64 -0.05
C ALA A 149 -9.43 3.07 -0.19
N ASP A 150 -9.97 3.10 -1.41
CA ASP A 150 -11.39 3.36 -1.67
C ASP A 150 -12.31 2.19 -1.26
N GLY A 151 -11.75 1.01 -0.98
CA GLY A 151 -12.49 -0.20 -0.62
C GLY A 151 -13.35 -0.77 -1.76
N ARG A 152 -13.17 -0.31 -3.00
CA ARG A 152 -14.02 -0.66 -4.17
C ARG A 152 -13.21 -1.08 -5.38
N THR A 153 -12.02 -0.55 -5.58
CA THR A 153 -11.18 -0.90 -6.72
C THR A 153 -9.93 -1.64 -6.28
N THR A 154 -9.18 -2.17 -7.24
CA THR A 154 -7.92 -2.86 -6.98
C THR A 154 -6.77 -2.24 -7.76
N LYS A 155 -5.55 -2.54 -7.35
CA LYS A 155 -4.31 -2.26 -8.08
C LYS A 155 -3.48 -3.54 -8.17
N LEU A 156 -2.64 -3.69 -9.18
CA LEU A 156 -1.74 -4.83 -9.29
C LEU A 156 -0.45 -4.56 -8.52
N VAL A 157 -0.06 -5.53 -7.70
CA VAL A 157 1.18 -5.50 -6.91
C VAL A 157 1.89 -6.84 -6.98
N GLU A 158 3.19 -6.80 -6.67
CA GLU A 158 4.00 -7.98 -6.38
C GLU A 158 3.74 -8.42 -4.94
N TRP A 159 3.35 -9.69 -4.78
CA TRP A 159 3.22 -10.34 -3.49
C TRP A 159 4.35 -11.34 -3.31
N THR A 160 4.95 -11.35 -2.12
CA THR A 160 5.87 -12.42 -1.73
C THR A 160 5.05 -13.62 -1.28
N ALA A 161 5.20 -14.77 -1.92
CA ALA A 161 4.54 -16.02 -1.54
C ALA A 161 5.38 -16.81 -0.52
N ILE A 162 4.74 -17.74 0.19
CA ILE A 162 5.37 -18.61 1.17
C ILE A 162 6.16 -19.71 0.46
N SER A 163 5.58 -20.32 -0.57
CA SER A 163 6.19 -21.40 -1.34
C SER A 163 6.89 -20.87 -2.60
N GLU A 164 7.98 -21.53 -2.98
CA GLU A 164 8.78 -21.17 -4.16
C GLU A 164 7.93 -21.14 -5.43
N THR A 165 8.06 -20.07 -6.23
CA THR A 165 7.50 -20.02 -7.58
C THR A 165 8.62 -20.36 -8.55
N SER A 166 8.36 -21.33 -9.44
CA SER A 166 9.30 -21.58 -10.53
C SER A 166 9.31 -20.34 -11.41
N ALA A 167 10.50 -19.75 -11.61
CA ALA A 167 10.63 -18.70 -12.61
C ALA A 167 10.28 -19.30 -13.98
N PRO A 168 9.32 -18.74 -14.74
CA PRO A 168 9.02 -19.22 -16.06
C PRO A 168 10.29 -19.12 -16.91
N LYS A 169 10.66 -20.23 -17.56
CA LYS A 169 11.66 -20.18 -18.62
C LYS A 169 11.03 -19.41 -19.77
N SER A 170 11.64 -18.29 -20.18
CA SER A 170 11.08 -17.54 -21.30
C SER A 170 11.10 -18.40 -22.57
N THR A 171 9.92 -18.66 -23.10
CA THR A 171 9.69 -19.42 -24.33
C THR A 171 9.67 -18.51 -25.56
N GLY A 172 9.66 -17.18 -25.35
CA GLY A 172 9.39 -16.19 -26.39
C GLY A 172 7.91 -16.02 -26.72
N ASN A 173 7.02 -16.80 -26.10
CA ASN A 173 5.57 -16.62 -26.17
C ASN A 173 5.06 -16.00 -24.84
N PRO A 174 4.64 -14.72 -24.84
CA PRO A 174 4.21 -14.05 -23.61
C PRO A 174 3.05 -14.74 -22.88
N THR A 175 2.11 -15.34 -23.61
CA THR A 175 0.98 -16.06 -23.00
C THR A 175 1.44 -17.34 -22.33
N GLN A 176 2.32 -18.12 -22.96
CA GLN A 176 2.86 -19.34 -22.37
C GLN A 176 3.73 -19.03 -21.14
N ASP A 177 4.54 -17.98 -21.22
CA ASP A 177 5.36 -17.50 -20.10
C ASP A 177 4.47 -17.04 -18.93
N ALA A 178 3.36 -16.35 -19.22
CA ALA A 178 2.38 -15.93 -18.22
C ALA A 178 1.63 -17.12 -17.60
N ILE A 179 1.24 -18.13 -18.37
CA ILE A 179 0.64 -19.37 -17.85
C ILE A 179 1.60 -20.03 -16.86
N ALA A 180 2.87 -20.18 -17.24
CA ALA A 180 3.89 -20.79 -16.38
C ALA A 180 4.18 -19.95 -15.12
N ALA A 181 4.05 -18.62 -15.19
CA ALA A 181 4.24 -17.73 -14.04
C ALA A 181 3.06 -17.75 -13.06
N VAL A 182 1.84 -17.87 -13.57
CA VAL A 182 0.60 -17.70 -12.79
C VAL A 182 0.02 -19.03 -12.30
N VAL A 183 0.01 -20.05 -13.16
CA VAL A 183 -0.60 -21.35 -12.86
C VAL A 183 0.46 -22.24 -12.23
N SER A 184 0.46 -22.26 -10.89
CA SER A 184 1.35 -23.13 -10.12
C SER A 184 1.03 -24.60 -10.36
N THR A 185 2.04 -25.45 -10.21
CA THR A 185 1.95 -26.92 -10.34
C THR A 185 2.63 -27.60 -9.16
N GLY A 186 2.33 -28.87 -8.93
CA GLY A 186 2.90 -29.67 -7.85
C GLY A 186 2.26 -29.44 -6.48
N THR A 187 2.90 -29.99 -5.45
CA THR A 187 2.42 -29.93 -4.07
C THR A 187 3.37 -29.06 -3.22
N PRO A 188 2.90 -27.99 -2.57
CA PRO A 188 3.76 -27.12 -1.78
C PRO A 188 4.27 -27.84 -0.52
N PHE A 189 5.46 -27.45 -0.04
CA PHE A 189 6.14 -28.13 1.08
C PHE A 189 5.26 -28.25 2.33
N TYR A 190 4.48 -27.22 2.66
CA TYR A 190 3.64 -27.19 3.86
C TYR A 190 2.45 -28.17 3.82
N VAL A 191 2.14 -28.74 2.64
CA VAL A 191 1.18 -29.85 2.51
C VAL A 191 1.88 -31.19 2.71
N LEU A 192 3.11 -31.33 2.21
CA LEU A 192 3.89 -32.56 2.30
C LEU A 192 4.36 -32.82 3.74
N GLU A 193 4.77 -31.76 4.43
CA GLU A 193 5.34 -31.82 5.77
C GLU A 193 5.10 -30.51 6.54
N GLY A 194 5.40 -30.54 7.83
CA GLY A 194 5.27 -29.38 8.71
C GLY A 194 3.98 -29.36 9.54
N PRO A 195 3.85 -28.35 10.41
CA PRO A 195 2.74 -28.24 11.35
C PRO A 195 1.40 -28.09 10.61
N GLY A 196 0.42 -28.92 10.98
CA GLY A 196 -0.93 -28.90 10.41
C GLY A 196 -1.06 -29.58 9.05
N SER A 197 0.01 -30.10 8.45
CA SER A 197 -0.01 -30.76 7.13
C SER A 197 -1.04 -31.90 7.05
N GLU A 198 -1.30 -32.60 8.16
CA GLU A 198 -2.30 -33.65 8.25
C GLU A 198 -3.73 -33.16 7.96
N LYS A 199 -4.02 -31.87 8.22
CA LYS A 199 -5.33 -31.25 7.96
C LYS A 199 -5.54 -30.89 6.51
N ILE A 200 -4.46 -30.74 5.74
CA ILE A 200 -4.47 -30.32 4.34
C ILE A 200 -3.94 -31.39 3.39
N LYS A 201 -3.84 -32.63 3.88
CA LYS A 201 -3.45 -33.78 3.07
C LYS A 201 -4.35 -33.89 1.83
N GLY A 202 -3.72 -33.95 0.66
CA GLY A 202 -4.41 -34.01 -0.63
C GLY A 202 -4.59 -32.66 -1.32
N ALA A 203 -4.24 -31.54 -0.68
CA ALA A 203 -4.18 -30.25 -1.37
C ALA A 203 -2.93 -30.18 -2.29
N THR A 204 -3.14 -30.02 -3.58
CA THR A 204 -2.08 -29.83 -4.60
C THR A 204 -2.54 -28.81 -5.63
N PHE A 205 -1.59 -28.09 -6.24
CA PHE A 205 -1.91 -27.20 -7.35
C PHE A 205 -2.44 -27.97 -8.57
N ASP A 206 -2.11 -29.26 -8.69
CA ASP A 206 -2.51 -30.11 -9.82
C ASP A 206 -3.96 -30.63 -9.73
N ASP A 207 -4.60 -30.51 -8.56
CA ASP A 207 -6.02 -30.83 -8.34
C ASP A 207 -6.74 -29.66 -7.64
N PRO A 208 -7.02 -28.58 -8.39
CA PRO A 208 -7.63 -27.37 -7.84
C PRO A 208 -8.99 -27.63 -7.16
N LEU A 209 -9.77 -28.62 -7.62
CA LEU A 209 -11.10 -28.91 -7.11
C LEU A 209 -11.05 -29.63 -5.76
N THR A 210 -10.21 -30.66 -5.63
CA THR A 210 -10.01 -31.33 -4.36
C THR A 210 -9.37 -30.39 -3.35
N SER A 211 -8.35 -29.63 -3.77
CA SER A 211 -7.68 -28.63 -2.92
C SER A 211 -8.64 -27.59 -2.38
N GLN A 212 -9.56 -27.08 -3.21
CA GLN A 212 -10.58 -26.13 -2.75
C GLN A 212 -11.40 -26.69 -1.59
N LYS A 213 -11.84 -27.95 -1.69
CA LYS A 213 -12.62 -28.61 -0.63
C LYS A 213 -11.80 -28.82 0.64
N VAL A 214 -10.55 -29.24 0.49
CA VAL A 214 -9.61 -29.41 1.61
C VAL A 214 -9.46 -28.08 2.37
N TRP A 215 -9.12 -27.00 1.67
CA TRP A 215 -8.99 -25.67 2.27
C TRP A 215 -10.29 -25.17 2.90
N ALA A 216 -11.42 -25.34 2.22
CA ALA A 216 -12.73 -24.89 2.71
C ALA A 216 -13.16 -25.63 4.00
N SER A 217 -12.76 -26.89 4.17
CA SER A 217 -13.05 -27.68 5.38
C SER A 217 -12.41 -27.10 6.65
N LEU A 218 -11.32 -26.34 6.51
CA LEU A 218 -10.61 -25.72 7.64
C LEU A 218 -11.38 -24.55 8.26
N LEU A 219 -12.32 -23.95 7.51
CA LEU A 219 -13.10 -22.82 8.04
C LEU A 219 -14.09 -23.27 9.12
N GLY A 220 -14.57 -24.51 9.04
CA GLY A 220 -15.58 -25.08 9.94
C GLY A 220 -17.01 -24.73 9.60
N SER A 221 -17.33 -24.58 8.31
CA SER A 221 -18.71 -24.35 7.88
C SER A 221 -19.45 -25.68 7.69
N LYS A 222 -20.76 -25.69 7.96
CA LYS A 222 -21.59 -26.89 7.74
C LYS A 222 -21.55 -27.40 6.29
N ARG A 223 -21.27 -26.52 5.31
CA ARG A 223 -21.18 -26.86 3.88
C ARG A 223 -19.98 -27.74 3.54
N PHE A 224 -18.86 -27.59 4.26
CA PHE A 224 -17.60 -28.30 3.97
C PHE A 224 -17.15 -29.22 5.12
N GLY A 225 -18.02 -29.42 6.11
CA GLY A 225 -17.72 -30.18 7.31
C GLY A 225 -17.02 -29.36 8.39
N THR A 226 -17.14 -29.83 9.62
CA THR A 226 -16.59 -29.15 10.81
C THR A 226 -15.47 -29.95 11.49
N SER A 227 -15.21 -31.18 11.07
CA SER A 227 -14.21 -32.07 11.68
C SER A 227 -12.77 -31.56 11.53
N ASN A 228 -12.48 -30.84 10.45
CA ASN A 228 -11.13 -30.33 10.15
C ASN A 228 -10.92 -28.86 10.51
N THR A 229 -11.89 -28.24 11.21
CA THR A 229 -11.86 -26.81 11.55
C THR A 229 -10.55 -26.42 12.26
N VAL A 230 -9.94 -25.33 11.82
CA VAL A 230 -8.85 -24.68 12.53
C VAL A 230 -9.43 -23.68 13.53
N GLN A 231 -9.11 -23.88 14.81
CA GLN A 231 -9.51 -23.00 15.90
C GLN A 231 -8.41 -21.98 16.18
N LEU A 232 -8.80 -20.70 16.24
CA LEU A 232 -7.90 -19.58 16.48
C LEU A 232 -8.05 -19.04 17.90
N THR A 233 -6.97 -18.53 18.49
CA THR A 233 -7.03 -17.67 19.70
C THR A 233 -7.68 -16.32 19.37
N PRO A 234 -8.07 -15.51 20.35
CA PRO A 234 -8.62 -14.17 20.09
C PRO A 234 -7.70 -13.27 19.26
N GLU A 235 -6.38 -13.34 19.47
CA GLU A 235 -5.38 -12.56 18.74
C GLU A 235 -5.23 -13.06 17.30
N GLU A 236 -5.15 -14.39 17.12
CA GLU A 236 -5.13 -15.05 15.82
C GLU A 236 -6.40 -14.70 15.01
N GLU A 237 -7.57 -14.66 15.66
CA GLU A 237 -8.86 -14.33 15.06
C GLU A 237 -8.93 -12.86 14.59
N GLN A 238 -8.34 -11.91 15.34
CA GLN A 238 -8.23 -10.52 14.90
C GLN A 238 -7.37 -10.40 13.65
N ARG A 239 -6.23 -11.10 13.62
CA ARG A 239 -5.35 -11.17 12.45
C ARG A 239 -6.07 -11.78 11.25
N TRP A 240 -6.83 -12.85 11.46
CA TRP A 240 -7.64 -13.48 10.42
C TRP A 240 -8.67 -12.50 9.85
N LYS A 241 -9.45 -11.81 10.71
CA LYS A 241 -10.42 -10.78 10.30
C LYS A 241 -9.78 -9.69 9.42
N LYS A 242 -8.57 -9.24 9.78
CA LYS A 242 -7.80 -8.28 8.97
C LYS A 242 -7.54 -8.85 7.57
N ILE A 243 -6.92 -10.02 7.45
CA ILE A 243 -6.61 -10.63 6.15
C ILE A 243 -7.88 -10.84 5.30
N VAL A 244 -8.93 -11.42 5.86
CA VAL A 244 -10.16 -11.75 5.09
C VAL A 244 -11.01 -10.55 4.70
N SER A 245 -10.78 -9.39 5.33
CA SER A 245 -11.44 -8.12 5.00
C SER A 245 -10.73 -7.31 3.93
N VAL A 246 -9.52 -7.70 3.53
CA VAL A 246 -8.76 -7.02 2.46
C VAL A 246 -8.47 -7.92 1.27
N PHE A 247 -8.44 -9.25 1.45
CA PHE A 247 -8.25 -10.17 0.34
C PHE A 247 -9.51 -10.24 -0.52
N THR A 248 -9.37 -10.05 -1.83
CA THR A 248 -10.46 -9.80 -2.77
C THR A 248 -10.94 -11.03 -3.52
N CYS A 249 -12.25 -11.09 -3.84
CA CYS A 249 -12.84 -12.02 -4.81
C CYS A 249 -13.09 -11.29 -6.14
N ASP A 250 -12.03 -10.98 -6.87
CA ASP A 250 -12.09 -10.13 -8.07
C ASP A 250 -12.86 -10.79 -9.21
N TYR A 251 -12.77 -12.12 -9.34
CA TYR A 251 -13.23 -12.81 -10.56
C TYR A 251 -14.61 -13.48 -10.48
N CYS A 252 -15.15 -13.85 -9.29
CA CYS A 252 -16.52 -14.43 -9.17
C CYS A 252 -17.57 -13.44 -8.63
N CYS A 253 -17.26 -12.58 -7.65
CA CYS A 253 -18.30 -11.81 -6.92
C CYS A 253 -18.12 -10.28 -6.93
N GLY A 254 -17.52 -9.73 -8.00
CA GLY A 254 -17.38 -8.28 -8.23
C GLY A 254 -17.58 -7.89 -9.70
N GLY A 255 -17.62 -6.59 -9.96
CA GLY A 255 -17.64 -6.01 -11.32
C GLY A 255 -16.57 -4.92 -11.48
N PRO A 256 -16.32 -4.40 -12.69
CA PRO A 256 -15.21 -3.47 -12.95
C PRO A 256 -15.08 -2.30 -11.96
N ASN A 257 -16.21 -1.75 -11.52
CA ASN A 257 -16.29 -0.60 -10.62
C ASN A 257 -16.34 -0.97 -9.12
N SER A 258 -16.43 -2.25 -8.77
CA SER A 258 -16.55 -2.70 -7.38
C SER A 258 -16.05 -4.13 -7.21
N VAL A 259 -15.05 -4.29 -6.36
CA VAL A 259 -14.57 -5.59 -5.88
C VAL A 259 -15.32 -5.99 -4.61
N THR A 260 -15.39 -7.29 -4.34
CA THR A 260 -15.82 -7.82 -3.03
C THR A 260 -14.64 -8.45 -2.31
N THR A 261 -14.75 -8.60 -0.99
CA THR A 261 -13.74 -9.25 -0.15
C THR A 261 -14.19 -10.67 0.20
N ILE A 262 -13.25 -11.56 0.50
CA ILE A 262 -13.58 -12.98 0.74
C ILE A 262 -14.57 -13.14 1.90
N ASN A 263 -14.47 -12.35 2.96
CA ASN A 263 -15.44 -12.40 4.06
C ASN A 263 -16.88 -11.96 3.70
N ARG A 264 -17.13 -11.47 2.49
CA ARG A 264 -18.46 -11.04 2.00
C ARG A 264 -19.03 -11.93 0.89
N CYS A 265 -18.32 -12.99 0.49
CA CYS A 265 -18.81 -13.92 -0.53
C CYS A 265 -19.02 -15.32 0.06
N GLY A 266 -20.08 -16.02 -0.39
CA GLY A 266 -20.46 -17.36 0.08
C GLY A 266 -20.09 -18.51 -0.88
N CYS A 267 -19.22 -18.26 -1.86
CA CYS A 267 -18.76 -19.27 -2.81
C CYS A 267 -17.71 -20.22 -2.18
N ALA A 268 -17.53 -21.42 -2.75
CA ALA A 268 -16.55 -22.39 -2.25
C ALA A 268 -15.13 -21.83 -2.19
N HIS A 269 -14.74 -20.96 -3.15
CA HIS A 269 -13.45 -20.28 -3.13
C HIS A 269 -13.26 -19.38 -1.92
N SER A 270 -14.30 -18.61 -1.54
CA SER A 270 -14.30 -17.80 -0.32
C SER A 270 -14.03 -18.64 0.92
N TYR A 271 -14.72 -19.77 1.06
CA TYR A 271 -14.48 -20.68 2.17
C TYR A 271 -13.05 -21.22 2.16
N ALA A 272 -12.52 -21.57 0.97
CA ALA A 272 -11.15 -22.04 0.82
C ALA A 272 -10.11 -20.98 1.24
N TRP A 273 -10.21 -19.76 0.73
CA TRP A 273 -9.30 -18.66 1.12
C TRP A 273 -9.38 -18.33 2.61
N GLN A 274 -10.58 -18.31 3.19
CA GLN A 274 -10.73 -18.07 4.63
C GLN A 274 -10.12 -19.21 5.46
N GLY A 275 -10.26 -20.46 5.02
CA GLY A 275 -9.62 -21.63 5.63
C GLY A 275 -8.10 -21.61 5.52
N MET A 276 -7.56 -21.23 4.35
CA MET A 276 -6.12 -21.02 4.13
C MET A 276 -5.55 -19.96 5.09
N ALA A 277 -6.24 -18.82 5.24
CA ALA A 277 -5.80 -17.76 6.14
C ALA A 277 -5.74 -18.27 7.60
N LYS A 278 -6.75 -19.03 8.06
CA LYS A 278 -6.70 -19.65 9.39
C LYS A 278 -5.51 -20.62 9.53
N PHE A 279 -5.28 -21.45 8.52
CA PHE A 279 -4.18 -22.42 8.52
C PHE A 279 -2.82 -21.74 8.71
N PHE A 280 -2.49 -20.74 7.87
CA PHE A 280 -1.20 -20.08 7.95
C PHE A 280 -1.02 -19.27 9.23
N ILE A 281 -2.07 -18.58 9.71
CA ILE A 281 -2.01 -17.87 11.00
C ILE A 281 -1.70 -18.85 12.13
N LYS A 282 -2.34 -20.04 12.11
CA LYS A 282 -2.22 -21.00 13.20
C LYS A 282 -0.89 -21.74 13.22
N TYR A 283 -0.48 -22.25 12.07
CA TYR A 283 0.63 -23.20 11.98
C TYR A 283 1.93 -22.57 11.52
N TYR A 284 1.87 -21.37 10.93
CA TYR A 284 3.04 -20.64 10.44
C TYR A 284 3.01 -19.17 10.89
N PRO A 285 2.97 -18.90 12.22
CA PRO A 285 2.75 -17.55 12.76
C PRO A 285 3.87 -16.56 12.40
N THR A 286 5.04 -17.06 12.00
CA THR A 286 6.21 -16.26 11.60
C THR A 286 6.04 -15.58 10.25
N TYR A 287 5.14 -16.04 9.37
CA TYR A 287 4.89 -15.38 8.10
C TYR A 287 4.07 -14.12 8.30
N SER A 288 4.37 -13.08 7.53
CA SER A 288 3.61 -11.82 7.55
C SER A 288 2.24 -11.95 6.88
N ASP A 289 1.36 -10.98 7.07
CA ASP A 289 0.06 -10.95 6.39
C ASP A 289 0.24 -10.89 4.87
N GLU A 290 1.25 -10.16 4.39
CA GLU A 290 1.60 -10.06 2.97
C GLU A 290 2.08 -11.39 2.42
N GLN A 291 2.86 -12.16 3.19
CA GLN A 291 3.29 -13.50 2.78
C GLN A 291 2.12 -14.48 2.67
N ILE A 292 1.19 -14.42 3.64
CA ILE A 292 -0.04 -15.22 3.59
C ILE A 292 -0.90 -14.82 2.38
N MET A 293 -1.09 -13.52 2.14
CA MET A 293 -1.83 -13.03 0.97
C MET A 293 -1.14 -13.38 -0.35
N GLY A 294 0.19 -13.38 -0.40
CA GLY A 294 0.94 -13.83 -1.57
C GLY A 294 0.73 -15.31 -1.86
N GLU A 295 0.75 -16.16 -0.82
CA GLU A 295 0.43 -17.57 -0.99
C GLU A 295 -1.03 -17.77 -1.43
N MET A 296 -1.98 -17.06 -0.83
CA MET A 296 -3.38 -17.10 -1.25
C MET A 296 -3.56 -16.62 -2.71
N THR A 297 -2.78 -15.63 -3.15
CA THR A 297 -2.75 -15.14 -4.54
C THR A 297 -2.19 -16.19 -5.49
N LYS A 298 -1.18 -16.95 -5.07
CA LYS A 298 -0.65 -18.09 -5.83
C LYS A 298 -1.73 -19.14 -6.07
N TRP A 299 -2.51 -19.50 -5.05
CA TRP A 299 -3.67 -20.40 -5.20
C TRP A 299 -4.80 -19.79 -6.04
N LYS A 300 -4.96 -18.46 -6.03
CA LYS A 300 -5.91 -17.77 -6.92
C LYS A 300 -5.59 -18.06 -8.41
N GLY A 301 -4.31 -18.22 -8.75
CA GLY A 301 -3.84 -18.58 -10.10
C GLY A 301 -4.42 -19.88 -10.66
N ILE A 302 -4.61 -20.92 -9.83
CA ILE A 302 -5.20 -22.20 -10.29
C ILE A 302 -6.74 -22.18 -10.30
N TRP A 303 -7.37 -21.30 -9.51
CA TRP A 303 -8.82 -21.20 -9.42
C TRP A 303 -9.42 -20.20 -10.40
N TYR A 304 -8.66 -19.19 -10.82
CA TYR A 304 -9.08 -18.15 -11.77
C TYR A 304 -7.98 -17.88 -12.80
N PRO A 305 -7.54 -18.90 -13.56
CA PRO A 305 -6.35 -18.79 -14.39
C PRO A 305 -6.48 -17.69 -15.44
N LYS A 306 -7.63 -17.61 -16.14
CA LYS A 306 -7.83 -16.59 -17.19
C LYS A 306 -7.64 -15.17 -16.66
N GLY A 307 -8.32 -14.81 -15.57
CA GLY A 307 -8.24 -13.47 -14.98
C GLY A 307 -6.84 -13.14 -14.43
N MET A 308 -6.21 -14.08 -13.73
CA MET A 308 -4.88 -13.90 -13.17
C MET A 308 -3.80 -13.75 -14.27
N ILE A 309 -3.93 -14.49 -15.37
CA ILE A 309 -3.02 -14.36 -16.53
C ILE A 309 -3.21 -13.01 -17.22
N GLN A 310 -4.45 -12.53 -17.38
CA GLN A 310 -4.71 -11.19 -17.92
C GLN A 310 -4.04 -10.10 -17.06
N ASP A 311 -4.17 -10.19 -15.74
CA ASP A 311 -3.50 -9.27 -14.81
C ASP A 311 -1.98 -9.31 -14.96
N TYR A 312 -1.39 -10.51 -15.04
CA TYR A 312 0.05 -10.66 -15.24
C TYR A 312 0.53 -10.04 -16.57
N LEU A 313 -0.21 -10.26 -17.67
CA LEU A 313 0.12 -9.71 -18.98
C LEU A 313 0.01 -8.18 -19.00
N VAL A 314 -0.99 -7.60 -18.32
CA VAL A 314 -1.10 -6.15 -18.16
C VAL A 314 0.04 -5.60 -17.31
N TYR A 315 0.35 -6.27 -16.20
CA TYR A 315 1.43 -5.87 -15.30
C TYR A 315 2.80 -5.84 -15.99
N THR A 316 3.07 -6.83 -16.85
CA THR A 316 4.32 -6.96 -17.61
C THR A 316 4.34 -6.15 -18.91
N GLY A 317 3.28 -5.40 -19.22
CA GLY A 317 3.17 -4.57 -20.42
C GLY A 317 2.96 -5.35 -21.72
N GLN A 318 2.64 -6.65 -21.64
CA GLN A 318 2.41 -7.54 -22.78
C GLN A 318 1.00 -7.44 -23.36
N GLN A 319 0.05 -6.87 -22.61
CA GLN A 319 -1.32 -6.62 -23.04
C GLN A 319 -1.82 -5.26 -22.56
N PRO A 320 -2.75 -4.63 -23.29
CA PRO A 320 -3.35 -3.37 -22.85
C PRO A 320 -4.31 -3.60 -21.69
N VAL A 321 -4.32 -2.64 -20.78
CA VAL A 321 -5.20 -2.55 -19.61
C VAL A 321 -6.70 -2.67 -19.95
N SER A 322 -7.11 -2.40 -21.19
CA SER A 322 -8.49 -2.47 -21.66
C SER A 322 -9.09 -3.89 -21.62
N ILE A 323 -8.25 -4.95 -21.62
CA ILE A 323 -8.73 -6.33 -21.56
C ILE A 323 -9.33 -6.72 -20.20
N LEU A 324 -9.05 -5.95 -19.14
CA LEU A 324 -9.50 -6.26 -17.79
C LEU A 324 -10.98 -5.89 -17.62
N THR A 325 -11.79 -6.89 -17.24
CA THR A 325 -13.24 -6.76 -17.03
C THR A 325 -13.71 -7.29 -15.68
N HIS A 326 -12.80 -7.78 -14.83
CA HIS A 326 -13.14 -8.36 -13.53
C HIS A 326 -13.33 -7.29 -12.43
N GLY A 327 -13.72 -7.74 -11.25
CA GLY A 327 -13.93 -6.98 -10.02
C GLY A 327 -12.82 -5.98 -9.72
N GLY A 328 -13.18 -4.71 -9.54
CA GLY A 328 -12.27 -3.63 -9.13
C GLY A 328 -11.25 -3.19 -10.20
N SER A 329 -11.29 -3.77 -11.40
CA SER A 329 -10.32 -3.53 -12.47
C SER A 329 -10.20 -2.06 -12.87
N VAL A 330 -11.20 -1.19 -12.65
CA VAL A 330 -11.07 0.24 -12.94
C VAL A 330 -9.92 0.91 -12.19
N GLY A 331 -9.60 0.47 -10.97
CA GLY A 331 -8.42 0.96 -10.25
C GLY A 331 -7.11 0.55 -10.92
N ILE A 332 -7.05 -0.68 -11.45
CA ILE A 332 -5.92 -1.16 -12.26
C ILE A 332 -5.82 -0.31 -13.53
N LYS A 333 -6.96 0.02 -14.16
CA LYS A 333 -6.95 0.88 -15.35
C LYS A 333 -6.33 2.24 -15.04
N GLN A 334 -6.71 2.85 -13.92
CA GLN A 334 -6.14 4.12 -13.48
C GLN A 334 -4.64 4.01 -13.15
N GLN A 335 -4.19 2.92 -12.51
CA GLN A 335 -2.77 2.67 -12.21
C GLN A 335 -1.91 2.69 -13.47
N PHE A 336 -2.37 2.07 -14.57
CA PHE A 336 -1.60 1.96 -15.81
C PHE A 336 -1.87 3.11 -16.80
N MET A 337 -2.99 3.82 -16.71
CA MET A 337 -3.24 5.05 -17.51
C MET A 337 -2.35 6.22 -17.11
N GLN A 338 -1.89 6.24 -15.85
CA GLN A 338 -0.92 7.25 -15.37
C GLN A 338 0.51 6.98 -15.89
N GLN A 339 0.76 5.81 -16.46
CA GLN A 339 2.03 5.46 -17.09
C GLN A 339 1.98 5.96 -18.55
N ALA A 340 2.92 6.82 -18.93
CA ALA A 340 2.82 7.67 -20.12
C ALA A 340 2.48 6.91 -21.44
N PRO A 341 1.80 7.55 -22.41
CA PRO A 341 1.23 6.91 -23.61
C PRO A 341 2.21 6.29 -24.62
N GLY A 342 3.50 6.17 -24.31
CA GLY A 342 4.56 5.95 -25.30
C GLY A 342 5.07 4.51 -25.48
N THR A 343 4.66 3.54 -24.65
CA THR A 343 5.36 2.22 -24.59
C THR A 343 4.50 0.98 -24.80
N GLN A 344 3.18 1.09 -25.01
CA GLN A 344 2.36 -0.09 -25.31
C GLN A 344 2.40 -0.39 -26.81
N GLN A 345 3.40 -1.18 -27.24
CA GLN A 345 3.34 -1.84 -28.54
C GLN A 345 2.14 -2.80 -28.53
N GLN A 346 1.11 -2.47 -29.30
CA GLN A 346 0.00 -3.37 -29.58
C GLN A 346 0.52 -4.51 -30.47
N THR A 347 1.04 -5.57 -29.87
CA THR A 347 1.21 -6.84 -30.57
C THR A 347 -0.17 -7.34 -30.96
N GLN A 348 -0.41 -7.49 -32.26
CA GLN A 348 -1.68 -8.03 -32.77
C GLN A 348 -1.96 -9.39 -32.11
N ALA A 349 -3.09 -9.48 -31.40
CA ALA A 349 -3.50 -10.68 -30.70
C ALA A 349 -3.82 -11.79 -31.71
N GLN A 350 -2.90 -12.74 -31.89
CA GLN A 350 -3.26 -14.06 -32.38
C GLN A 350 -4.26 -14.67 -31.39
N ALA A 351 -5.19 -15.52 -31.85
CA ALA A 351 -6.06 -16.29 -30.96
C ALA A 351 -5.17 -17.01 -29.94
N THR A 352 -5.19 -16.54 -28.69
CA THR A 352 -4.20 -16.96 -27.70
C THR A 352 -4.73 -18.19 -26.95
N PRO A 353 -3.84 -19.09 -26.49
CA PRO A 353 -4.19 -20.16 -25.55
C PRO A 353 -5.00 -19.70 -24.32
N LEU A 354 -5.00 -18.40 -24.03
CA LEU A 354 -5.79 -17.78 -22.96
C LEU A 354 -7.30 -17.92 -23.13
N ASP A 355 -7.81 -18.01 -24.37
CA ASP A 355 -9.25 -18.14 -24.61
C ASP A 355 -9.79 -19.53 -24.32
N GLU A 356 -8.92 -20.54 -24.34
CA GLU A 356 -9.25 -21.93 -23.98
C GLU A 356 -9.21 -22.18 -22.47
N LEU A 357 -8.61 -21.27 -21.70
CA LEU A 357 -8.53 -21.41 -20.25
C LEU A 357 -9.86 -21.11 -19.57
N PRO A 358 -10.24 -21.90 -18.54
CA PRO A 358 -11.46 -21.65 -17.80
C PRO A 358 -11.36 -20.31 -17.06
N SER A 359 -12.44 -19.52 -17.08
CA SER A 359 -12.54 -18.30 -16.27
C SER A 359 -12.48 -18.61 -14.77
N MET A 360 -12.92 -19.82 -14.38
CA MET A 360 -12.96 -20.29 -13.01
C MET A 360 -12.90 -21.82 -12.95
N VAL A 361 -12.19 -22.36 -11.96
CA VAL A 361 -12.18 -23.78 -11.60
C VAL A 361 -12.82 -23.96 -10.22
N GLY A 362 -13.83 -24.82 -10.13
CA GLY A 362 -14.64 -25.01 -8.92
C GLY A 362 -15.93 -24.20 -8.94
N GLY A 363 -16.96 -24.67 -8.23
CA GLY A 363 -18.27 -24.00 -8.20
C GLY A 363 -18.29 -22.81 -7.26
N CYS A 364 -19.05 -21.77 -7.64
CA CYS A 364 -19.68 -20.87 -6.66
C CYS A 364 -20.95 -21.64 -6.14
#